data_AF-A0A924KMZ0-F1
#
_entry.id   AF-A0A924KMZ0-F1
#
_cell.length_a   1.000
_cell.length_b   1.000
_cell.length_c   1.000
_cell.angle_alpha   90.00
_cell.angle_beta   90.00
_cell.angle_gamma   90.00
#
_symmetry.space_group_name_H-M   'P 1'
#
loop_
_entity.id
_entity.type
_entity.pdbx_description
1 polymer ?
#
loop_
_entity_poly.entity_id
_entity_poly.type
_entity_poly.pdbx_seq_one_letter_code
_entity_poly.pdbx_strand_id
1 'polypeptide(L)'
;MPIIQTETAKKQNSARPLAKRATNLSLSTEVLVAAKALNINISQVCDEYLRVVVRREQANRWRLEHADYIAAYNASIETEGLPLDEWRSF
;
A
#
# COMPACT_ATOMS: atom_id res chain seq x y z
N MET A 1 4.18 37.22 19.77
CA MET A 1 4.29 35.75 19.91
C MET A 1 2.92 35.15 19.58
N PRO A 2 2.67 34.61 18.37
CA PRO A 2 1.41 33.94 18.08
C PRO A 2 1.47 32.46 18.50
N ILE A 3 0.34 32.02 19.02
CA ILE A 3 0.09 30.72 19.64
C ILE A 3 -0.30 29.76 18.51
N ILE A 4 0.49 28.71 18.28
CA ILE A 4 0.16 27.68 17.28
C ILE A 4 -0.95 26.80 17.86
N GLN A 5 -2.14 26.89 17.25
CA GLN A 5 -3.25 25.97 17.48
C GLN A 5 -2.88 24.64 16.82
N THR A 6 -2.68 23.58 17.60
CA THR A 6 -2.55 22.23 17.06
C THR A 6 -3.93 21.72 16.70
N GLU A 7 -4.22 21.69 15.40
CA GLU A 7 -5.39 21.05 14.83
C GLU A 7 -5.51 19.58 15.24
N THR A 8 -6.75 19.18 15.37
CA THR A 8 -7.25 17.96 15.98
C THR A 8 -6.87 16.71 15.18
N ALA A 9 -6.31 15.73 15.88
CA ALA A 9 -6.00 14.42 15.33
C ALA A 9 -7.26 13.73 14.77
N LYS A 10 -7.21 13.45 13.47
CA LYS A 10 -8.25 12.79 12.66
C LYS A 10 -8.54 11.38 13.20
N LYS A 11 -9.80 11.20 13.60
CA LYS A 11 -10.46 9.97 14.09
C LYS A 11 -10.00 8.71 13.34
N GLN A 12 -9.30 7.82 14.04
CA GLN A 12 -8.91 6.51 13.53
C GLN A 12 -10.16 5.64 13.42
N ASN A 13 -10.55 5.31 12.18
CA ASN A 13 -11.73 4.52 11.89
C ASN A 13 -11.48 3.08 12.38
N SER A 14 -12.28 2.61 13.34
CA SER A 14 -12.13 1.28 13.92
C SER A 14 -12.28 0.22 12.83
N ALA A 15 -11.32 -0.70 12.76
CA ALA A 15 -11.30 -1.79 11.82
C ALA A 15 -12.50 -2.72 12.09
N ARG A 16 -13.59 -2.53 11.34
CA ARG A 16 -14.67 -3.52 11.25
C ARG A 16 -14.05 -4.82 10.75
N PRO A 17 -14.30 -5.99 11.38
CA PRO A 17 -13.77 -7.26 10.91
C PRO A 17 -14.11 -7.40 9.42
N LEU A 18 -13.10 -7.74 8.61
CA LEU A 18 -13.19 -7.76 7.15
C LEU A 18 -14.32 -8.71 6.71
N ALA A 19 -15.52 -8.16 6.54
CA ALA A 19 -16.62 -8.88 5.94
C ALA A 19 -16.26 -9.13 4.48
N LYS A 20 -15.92 -10.39 4.17
CA LYS A 20 -15.71 -10.84 2.79
C LYS A 20 -17.04 -10.64 2.05
N ARG A 21 -17.07 -9.71 1.12
CA ARG A 21 -18.23 -9.53 0.24
C ARG A 21 -18.06 -10.46 -0.96
N ALA A 22 -19.06 -11.31 -1.19
CA ALA A 22 -19.14 -12.05 -2.44
C ALA A 22 -19.26 -11.05 -3.60
N THR A 23 -18.41 -11.23 -4.61
CA THR A 23 -18.39 -10.42 -5.84
C THR A 23 -18.62 -11.35 -7.02
N ASN A 24 -19.53 -10.99 -7.91
CA ASN A 24 -19.75 -11.74 -9.15
C ASN A 24 -18.65 -11.35 -10.14
N LEU A 25 -17.83 -12.32 -10.55
CA LEU A 25 -16.73 -12.14 -11.49
C LEU A 25 -16.92 -13.08 -12.68
N SER A 26 -16.76 -12.55 -13.88
CA SER A 26 -16.72 -13.35 -15.11
C SER A 26 -15.28 -13.78 -15.39
N LEU A 27 -15.04 -15.10 -15.40
CA LEU A 27 -13.75 -15.73 -15.72
C LEU A 27 -13.92 -16.68 -16.90
N SER A 28 -12.81 -17.03 -17.57
CA SER A 28 -12.84 -18.01 -18.66
C SER A 28 -13.30 -19.38 -18.14
N THR A 29 -14.21 -19.99 -18.89
CA THR A 29 -14.80 -21.29 -18.55
C THR A 29 -13.74 -22.39 -18.50
N GLU A 30 -12.78 -22.37 -19.41
CA GLU A 30 -11.66 -23.32 -19.47
C GLU A 30 -10.83 -23.32 -18.17
N VAL A 31 -10.48 -22.13 -17.66
CA VAL A 31 -9.70 -21.99 -16.42
C VAL A 31 -10.51 -22.44 -15.21
N LEU A 32 -11.81 -22.15 -15.17
CA LEU A 32 -12.68 -22.61 -14.08
C LEU A 32 -12.81 -24.14 -14.06
N VAL A 33 -12.92 -24.78 -15.22
CA VAL A 33 -12.96 -26.25 -15.32
C VAL A 33 -11.64 -26.85 -14.87
N ALA A 34 -10.51 -26.32 -15.35
CA ALA A 34 -9.18 -26.77 -14.95
C ALA A 34 -8.96 -26.59 -13.43
N ALA A 35 -9.31 -25.43 -12.89
CA ALA A 35 -9.17 -25.14 -11.45
C ALA A 35 -10.01 -26.08 -10.59
N LYS A 36 -11.25 -26.37 -11.01
CA LYS A 36 -12.10 -27.36 -10.33
C LYS A 36 -11.51 -28.77 -10.40
N ALA A 37 -11.00 -29.19 -11.56
CA ALA A 37 -10.35 -30.49 -11.73
C ALA A 37 -9.12 -30.65 -10.82
N LEU A 38 -8.40 -29.55 -10.59
CA LEU A 38 -7.23 -29.49 -9.71
C LEU A 38 -7.58 -29.18 -8.24
N ASN A 39 -8.86 -29.10 -7.89
CA ASN A 39 -9.36 -28.75 -6.55
C ASN A 39 -8.78 -27.43 -5.99
N ILE A 40 -8.53 -26.46 -6.87
CA ILE A 40 -7.99 -25.14 -6.52
C ILE A 40 -9.11 -24.26 -5.95
N ASN A 41 -8.84 -23.60 -4.82
CA ASN A 41 -9.75 -22.62 -4.24
C ASN A 41 -9.67 -21.28 -4.99
N ILE A 42 -10.48 -21.13 -6.04
CA ILE A 42 -10.49 -19.94 -6.91
C ILE A 42 -10.70 -18.65 -6.11
N SER A 43 -11.64 -18.65 -5.16
CA SER A 43 -11.94 -17.45 -4.35
C SER A 43 -10.73 -17.00 -3.53
N GLN A 44 -9.98 -17.94 -2.95
CA GLN A 44 -8.77 -17.62 -2.19
C GLN A 44 -7.67 -17.06 -3.08
N VAL A 45 -7.38 -17.73 -4.21
CA VAL A 45 -6.34 -17.29 -5.16
C VAL A 45 -6.65 -15.90 -5.70
N CYS A 46 -7.91 -15.64 -6.05
CA CYS A 46 -8.33 -14.31 -6.51
C CYS A 46 -8.17 -13.24 -5.42
N ASP A 47 -8.53 -13.53 -4.16
CA ASP A 47 -8.37 -12.58 -3.05
C ASP A 47 -6.88 -12.25 -2.82
N GLU A 48 -6.02 -13.27 -2.79
CA GLU A 48 -4.58 -13.09 -2.61
C GLU A 48 -3.95 -12.27 -3.74
N TYR A 49 -4.28 -12.61 -4.99
CA TYR A 49 -3.77 -11.87 -6.15
C TYR A 49 -4.27 -10.41 -6.15
N LEU A 50 -5.55 -10.20 -5.87
CA LEU A 50 -6.13 -8.86 -5.83
C LEU A 50 -5.48 -8.01 -4.74
N ARG A 51 -5.19 -8.58 -3.56
CA ARG A 51 -4.44 -7.87 -2.49
C ARG A 51 -3.05 -7.44 -2.93
N VAL A 52 -2.36 -8.24 -3.75
CA VAL A 52 -1.04 -7.88 -4.29
C VAL A 52 -1.18 -6.72 -5.26
N VAL A 53 -2.12 -6.81 -6.21
CA VAL A 53 -2.36 -5.75 -7.22
C VAL A 53 -2.76 -4.44 -6.54
N VAL A 54 -3.70 -4.48 -5.59
CA VAL A 54 -4.15 -3.29 -4.86
C VAL A 54 -3.00 -2.63 -4.10
N ARG A 55 -2.18 -3.39 -3.39
CA ARG A 55 -1.00 -2.85 -2.69
C ARG A 55 0.00 -2.22 -3.66
N ARG A 56 0.24 -2.85 -4.81
CA ARG A 56 1.13 -2.31 -5.85
C ARG A 56 0.60 -0.97 -6.37
N GLU A 57 -0.68 -0.90 -6.69
CA GLU A 57 -1.31 0.33 -7.17
C GLU A 57 -1.28 1.45 -6.13
N GLN A 58 -1.55 1.12 -4.86
CA GLN A 58 -1.42 2.06 -3.75
C GLN A 58 0.01 2.59 -3.62
N ALA A 59 1.01 1.70 -3.69
CA ALA A 59 2.41 2.09 -3.63
C ALA A 59 2.84 2.96 -4.83
N ASN A 60 2.32 2.67 -6.02
CA ASN A 60 2.55 3.48 -7.22
C ASN A 60 1.96 4.88 -7.06
N ARG A 61 0.71 4.99 -6.61
CA ARG A 61 0.06 6.28 -6.34
C ARG A 61 0.80 7.07 -5.29
N TRP A 62 1.17 6.42 -4.19
CA TRP A 62 1.95 7.06 -3.13
C TRP A 62 3.28 7.62 -3.65
N ARG A 63 4.00 6.84 -4.47
CA ARG A 63 5.25 7.29 -5.11
C ARG A 63 5.05 8.51 -6.00
N LEU A 64 3.97 8.53 -6.80
CA LEU A 64 3.66 9.67 -7.66
C LEU A 64 3.33 10.92 -6.84
N GLU A 65 2.50 10.77 -5.80
CA GLU A 65 2.11 11.86 -4.90
C GLU A 65 3.28 12.42 -4.09
N HIS A 66 4.27 11.59 -3.76
CA HIS A 66 5.40 11.97 -2.90
C HIS A 66 6.72 12.13 -3.68
N ALA A 67 6.68 12.07 -5.01
CA ALA A 67 7.88 12.15 -5.85
C ALA A 67 8.65 13.46 -5.60
N ASP A 68 7.95 14.59 -5.56
CA ASP A 68 8.55 15.91 -5.34
C ASP A 68 9.15 16.04 -3.95
N TYR A 69 8.46 15.50 -2.93
CA TYR A 69 8.97 15.50 -1.56
C TYR A 69 10.24 14.65 -1.43
N ILE A 70 10.23 13.44 -2.02
CA ILE A 70 11.40 12.55 -2.05
C ILE A 70 12.55 13.22 -2.80
N ALA A 71 12.28 13.89 -3.92
CA ALA A 71 13.31 14.60 -4.68
C ALA A 71 13.92 15.75 -3.88
N ALA A 72 13.09 16.58 -3.22
CA ALA A 72 13.55 17.67 -2.37
C ALA A 72 14.36 17.15 -1.17
N TYR A 73 13.90 16.08 -0.53
CA TYR A 73 14.62 15.45 0.57
C TYR A 73 15.96 14.87 0.10
N ASN A 74 15.99 14.15 -1.02
CA ASN A 74 17.24 13.62 -1.57
C ASN A 74 18.24 14.74 -1.92
N ALA A 75 17.76 15.86 -2.48
CA ALA A 75 18.61 17.02 -2.75
C ALA A 75 19.20 17.64 -1.47
N SER A 76 18.42 17.70 -0.38
CA SER A 76 18.95 18.14 0.93
C SER A 76 20.03 17.20 1.47
N ILE A 77 19.84 15.87 1.37
CA ILE A 77 20.86 14.89 1.80
C ILE A 77 22.13 14.97 0.94
N GLU A 78 22.02 15.22 -0.36
CA GLU A 78 23.19 15.38 -1.24
C GLU A 78 23.96 16.67 -0.95
N THR A 79 23.28 17.72 -0.49
CA THR A 79 23.88 19.02 -0.14
C THR A 79 24.46 19.04 1.27
N GLU A 80 23.72 18.53 2.24
CA GLU A 80 24.01 18.63 3.68
C GLU A 80 24.67 17.37 4.25
N GLY A 81 24.68 16.26 3.49
CA GLY A 81 25.09 14.95 3.96
C GLY A 81 24.02 14.27 4.81
N LEU A 82 24.32 13.07 5.29
CA LEU A 82 23.43 12.33 6.19
C LEU A 82 23.50 12.94 7.60
N PRO A 83 22.40 13.46 8.17
CA PRO A 83 22.43 14.19 9.45
C PRO A 83 22.97 13.40 10.65
N LEU A 84 23.01 12.07 10.55
CA LEU A 84 23.42 11.16 11.63
C LEU A 84 24.63 10.30 11.23
N ASP A 85 25.33 10.64 10.15
CA ASP A 85 26.47 9.84 9.69
C ASP A 85 27.62 9.82 10.71
N GLU A 86 27.80 10.92 11.44
CA GLU A 86 28.83 11.05 12.50
C GLU A 86 28.63 10.09 13.69
N TRP A 87 27.46 9.49 13.85
CA TRP A 87 27.12 8.61 14.99
C TRP A 87 26.93 7.16 14.56
N ARG A 88 27.28 6.81 13.31
CA ARG A 88 27.09 5.47 12.77
C ARG A 88 28.27 4.57 13.15
N SER A 89 28.12 3.82 14.25
CA SER A 89 29.05 2.74 14.63
C SER A 89 28.75 1.45 13.85
N PHE A 90 29.79 0.76 13.37
CA PHE A 90 29.71 -0.55 12.68
C PHE A 90 30.00 -1.73 13.61
#